data_AF-A0A7Y3YTQ6-F1
#
_entry.id   AF-A0A7Y3YTQ6-F1
#
_cell.length_a   1.000
_cell.length_b   1.000
_cell.length_c   1.000
_cell.angle_alpha   90.00
_cell.angle_beta   90.00
_cell.angle_gamma   90.00
#
_symmetry.space_group_name_H-M   'P 1'
#
loop_
_entity.id
_entity.type
_entity.pdbx_description
1 polymer ?
#
loop_
_entity_poly.entity_id
_entity_poly.type
_entity_poly.pdbx_seq_one_letter_code
_entity_poly.pdbx_strand_id
1 'polypeptide(L)'
;MEAYNKYLLIMIILNSFCTFTICRTDFKSRKIDNTLILVVFSISSLSSFHFEFINHSLLAMFVGGIVGGYLWKSSLLGGGDVKLIIAYIIGIKPIIIPHFLLLTGVIGGVVCYLLLLNARLKKNSTKEVTIPYGIPISISGFVFSTLSMN
;
A
#
# COMPACT_ATOMS: atom_id res chain seq x y z
N MET A 1 -18.92 -21.78 -6.99
CA MET A 1 -19.34 -20.44 -7.47
C MET A 1 -19.83 -19.56 -6.33
N GLU A 2 -20.88 -19.94 -5.58
CA GLU A 2 -21.45 -19.06 -4.55
C GLU A 2 -20.49 -18.79 -3.36
N ALA A 3 -19.81 -19.82 -2.84
CA ALA A 3 -18.85 -19.66 -1.74
C ALA A 3 -17.62 -18.81 -2.14
N TYR A 4 -17.13 -18.98 -3.37
CA TYR A 4 -16.05 -18.18 -3.94
C TYR A 4 -16.42 -16.70 -4.02
N ASN A 5 -17.61 -16.39 -4.54
CA ASN A 5 -18.11 -15.01 -4.62
C ASN A 5 -18.28 -14.37 -3.23
N LYS A 6 -18.74 -15.14 -2.23
CA LYS A 6 -18.84 -14.67 -0.84
C LYS A 6 -17.46 -14.31 -0.27
N TYR A 7 -16.45 -15.16 -0.47
CA TYR A 7 -15.09 -14.91 0.02
C TYR A 7 -14.47 -13.67 -0.64
N LEU A 8 -14.59 -13.56 -1.96
CA LEU A 8 -14.13 -12.40 -2.73
C LEU A 8 -14.76 -11.10 -2.20
N LEU A 9 -16.08 -11.09 -1.97
CA LEU A 9 -16.79 -9.92 -1.43
C LEU A 9 -16.29 -9.56 -0.01
N ILE A 10 -16.09 -10.55 0.85
CA ILE A 10 -15.56 -10.34 2.21
C ILE A 10 -14.16 -9.70 2.15
N MET A 11 -13.27 -10.21 1.29
CA MET A 11 -11.91 -9.67 1.16
C MET A 11 -11.90 -8.24 0.60
N ILE A 12 -12.79 -7.92 -0.34
CA ILE A 12 -12.95 -6.55 -0.86
C ILE A 12 -13.41 -5.60 0.26
N ILE A 13 -14.38 -6.01 1.09
CA ILE A 13 -14.88 -5.20 2.20
C ILE A 13 -13.78 -4.97 3.25
N LEU A 14 -13.03 -6.02 3.60
CA LEU A 14 -11.93 -5.90 4.56
C LEU A 14 -10.81 -4.98 4.06
N ASN A 15 -10.39 -5.15 2.79
CA ASN A 15 -9.36 -4.29 2.19
C ASN A 15 -9.84 -2.84 2.01
N SER A 16 -11.11 -2.60 1.67
CA SER A 16 -11.64 -1.24 1.58
C SER A 16 -11.69 -0.55 2.95
N PHE A 17 -12.03 -1.29 4.01
CA PHE A 17 -11.98 -0.76 5.37
C PHE A 17 -10.54 -0.43 5.81
N CYS A 18 -9.58 -1.30 5.51
CA CYS A 18 -8.17 -1.07 5.83
C CYS A 18 -7.60 0.14 5.07
N THR A 19 -7.89 0.27 3.77
CA THR A 19 -7.44 1.43 3.00
C THR A 19 -8.04 2.73 3.51
N PHE A 20 -9.34 2.73 3.85
CA PHE A 20 -9.97 3.91 4.41
C PHE A 20 -9.34 4.33 5.75
N THR A 21 -9.04 3.37 6.63
CA THR A 21 -8.40 3.67 7.92
C THR A 21 -6.97 4.19 7.73
N ILE A 22 -6.17 3.61 6.84
CA ILE A 22 -4.82 4.08 6.50
C ILE A 22 -4.85 5.49 5.91
N CYS A 23 -5.72 5.76 4.93
CA CYS A 23 -5.85 7.08 4.34
C CYS A 23 -6.19 8.14 5.40
N ARG A 24 -7.08 7.80 6.35
CA ARG A 24 -7.49 8.70 7.42
C ARG A 24 -6.36 8.97 8.42
N THR A 25 -5.64 7.94 8.86
CA THR A 25 -4.53 8.08 9.82
C THR A 25 -3.36 8.82 9.19
N ASP A 26 -3.04 8.53 7.93
CA ASP A 26 -1.96 9.18 7.20
C ASP A 26 -2.28 10.65 6.88
N PHE A 27 -3.55 10.98 6.59
CA PHE A 27 -3.98 12.36 6.42
C PHE A 27 -3.89 13.18 7.73
N LYS A 28 -4.34 12.61 8.86
CA LYS A 28 -4.46 13.34 10.14
C LYS A 28 -3.15 13.36 10.94
N SER A 29 -2.51 12.22 11.05
CA SER A 29 -1.43 11.96 12.01
C SER A 29 -0.07 11.77 11.35
N ARG A 30 -0.02 11.63 10.02
CA ARG A 30 1.20 11.33 9.23
C ARG A 30 1.97 10.12 9.77
N LYS A 31 1.27 9.20 10.40
CA LYS A 31 1.79 8.01 11.05
C LYS A 31 0.87 6.84 10.75
N ILE A 32 1.46 5.73 10.35
CA ILE A 32 0.77 4.45 10.12
C ILE A 32 1.20 3.50 11.23
N ASP A 33 0.24 3.06 12.04
CA ASP A 33 0.51 2.15 13.14
C ASP A 33 0.90 0.76 12.62
N ASN A 34 1.91 0.16 13.25
CA ASN A 34 2.37 -1.19 12.87
C ASN A 34 1.25 -2.24 12.99
N THR A 35 0.28 -2.02 13.87
CA THR A 35 -0.90 -2.89 14.01
C THR A 35 -1.75 -2.90 12.74
N LEU A 36 -1.97 -1.74 12.11
CA LEU A 36 -2.71 -1.66 10.84
C LEU A 36 -1.96 -2.36 9.71
N ILE A 37 -0.63 -2.21 9.67
CA ILE A 37 0.22 -2.90 8.69
C ILE A 37 0.13 -4.43 8.87
N LEU A 38 0.15 -4.91 10.12
CA LEU A 38 -0.01 -6.34 10.43
C LEU A 38 -1.38 -6.86 9.98
N VAL A 39 -2.45 -6.09 10.19
CA VAL A 39 -3.81 -6.44 9.73
C VAL A 39 -3.86 -6.55 8.20
N VAL A 40 -3.32 -5.56 7.48
CA VAL A 40 -3.24 -5.61 6.00
C VAL A 40 -2.44 -6.81 5.52
N PHE A 41 -1.29 -7.08 6.15
CA PHE A 41 -0.47 -8.25 5.82
C PHE A 41 -1.24 -9.56 6.03
N SER A 42 -2.00 -9.65 7.13
CA SER A 42 -2.75 -10.87 7.46
C SER A 42 -3.87 -11.12 6.46
N ILE A 43 -4.62 -10.09 6.08
CA ILE A 43 -5.68 -10.15 5.06
C ILE A 43 -5.08 -10.52 3.69
N SER A 44 -3.97 -9.88 3.32
CA SER A 44 -3.27 -10.08 2.04
C SER A 44 -2.63 -11.47 1.93
N SER A 45 -2.12 -12.01 3.03
CA SER A 45 -1.60 -13.37 3.10
C SER A 45 -2.73 -14.39 2.95
N LEU A 46 -3.85 -14.17 3.66
CA LEU A 46 -5.01 -15.05 3.62
C LEU A 46 -5.65 -15.10 2.23
N SER A 47 -5.77 -13.95 1.54
CA SER A 47 -6.26 -13.92 0.17
C SER A 47 -5.35 -14.72 -0.76
N SER A 48 -4.04 -14.52 -0.70
CA SER A 48 -3.07 -15.20 -1.56
C SER A 48 -3.02 -16.70 -1.38
N PHE A 49 -3.25 -17.15 -0.14
CA PHE A 49 -3.41 -18.57 0.17
C PHE A 49 -4.68 -19.14 -0.48
N HIS A 50 -5.81 -18.43 -0.39
CA HIS A 50 -7.08 -18.90 -0.94
C HIS A 50 -7.12 -18.92 -2.47
N PHE A 51 -6.44 -17.97 -3.12
CA PHE A 51 -6.36 -17.87 -4.59
C PHE A 51 -5.09 -18.56 -5.17
N GLU A 52 -4.41 -19.37 -4.37
CA GLU A 52 -3.32 -20.29 -4.77
C GLU A 52 -2.08 -19.64 -5.42
N PHE A 53 -1.79 -18.36 -5.14
CA PHE A 53 -0.60 -17.67 -5.67
C PHE A 53 0.47 -17.34 -4.61
N ILE A 54 0.28 -17.80 -3.37
CA ILE A 54 1.15 -17.50 -2.22
C ILE A 54 2.63 -17.83 -2.45
N ASN A 55 2.96 -18.92 -3.14
CA ASN A 55 4.35 -19.34 -3.35
C ASN A 55 5.12 -18.31 -4.19
N HIS A 56 4.47 -17.75 -5.21
CA HIS A 56 5.08 -16.75 -6.07
C HIS A 56 5.11 -15.37 -5.40
N SER A 57 4.08 -15.03 -4.61
CA SER A 57 4.04 -13.75 -3.90
C SER A 57 5.00 -13.70 -2.70
N LEU A 58 5.30 -14.83 -2.06
CA LEU A 58 6.34 -14.94 -1.03
C LEU A 58 7.72 -14.54 -1.57
N LEU A 59 8.11 -15.07 -2.73
CA LEU A 59 9.38 -14.68 -3.38
C LEU A 59 9.41 -13.17 -3.64
N ALA A 60 8.33 -12.62 -4.19
CA ALA A 60 8.22 -11.19 -4.46
C ALA A 60 8.28 -10.35 -3.17
N MET A 61 7.67 -10.82 -2.08
CA MET A 61 7.73 -10.18 -0.77
C MET A 61 9.16 -10.16 -0.20
N PHE A 62 9.91 -11.26 -0.31
CA PHE A 62 11.30 -11.32 0.14
C PHE A 62 12.19 -10.36 -0.66
N VAL A 63 12.10 -10.39 -1.99
CA VAL A 63 12.86 -9.50 -2.87
C VAL A 63 12.47 -8.04 -2.59
N GLY A 64 11.18 -7.74 -2.53
CA GLY A 64 10.66 -6.41 -2.21
C GLY A 64 11.10 -5.94 -0.82
N GLY A 65 11.18 -6.84 0.16
CA GLY A 65 11.66 -6.56 1.51
C GLY A 65 13.15 -6.20 1.55
N ILE A 66 13.99 -6.92 0.81
CA ILE A 66 15.41 -6.61 0.67
C ILE A 66 15.59 -5.25 0.01
N VAL A 67 14.96 -5.03 -1.16
CA VAL A 67 15.04 -3.77 -1.91
C VAL A 67 14.50 -2.60 -1.07
N GLY A 68 13.34 -2.76 -0.46
CA GLY A 68 12.74 -1.77 0.42
C GLY A 68 13.62 -1.45 1.64
N GLY A 69 14.26 -2.46 2.23
CA GLY A 69 15.22 -2.29 3.32
C GLY A 69 16.44 -1.45 2.91
N TYR A 70 16.98 -1.68 1.71
CA TYR A 70 18.04 -0.83 1.16
C TYR A 70 17.56 0.61 0.93
N LEU A 71 16.37 0.81 0.35
CA LEU A 71 15.80 2.15 0.12
C LEU A 71 15.54 2.91 1.43
N TRP A 72 15.10 2.22 2.48
CA TRP A 72 14.94 2.79 3.81
C TRP A 72 16.28 3.21 4.41
N LYS A 73 17.32 2.36 4.28
CA LYS A 73 18.67 2.68 4.74
C LYS A 73 19.26 3.90 4.01
N SER A 74 18.90 4.09 2.75
CA SER A 74 19.27 5.27 1.94
C SER A 74 18.41 6.51 2.22
N SER A 75 17.50 6.47 3.19
CA SER A 75 16.55 7.56 3.51
C SER A 75 15.65 8.00 2.35
N LEU A 76 15.47 7.13 1.34
CA LEU A 76 14.62 7.42 0.18
C LEU A 76 13.15 7.11 0.47
N LEU A 77 12.88 6.13 1.33
CA LEU A 77 11.53 5.72 1.74
C LEU A 77 11.43 5.63 3.26
N GLY A 78 10.26 5.97 3.80
CA GLY A 78 9.95 5.77 5.21
C GLY A 78 9.87 4.28 5.55
N GLY A 79 10.37 3.89 6.72
CA GLY A 79 10.29 2.49 7.17
C GLY A 79 8.85 1.98 7.32
N GLY A 80 7.89 2.87 7.59
CA GLY A 80 6.45 2.55 7.59
C GLY A 80 5.93 2.24 6.18
N ASP A 81 6.30 3.05 5.20
CA ASP A 81 5.89 2.89 3.79
C ASP A 81 6.42 1.58 3.21
N VAL A 82 7.69 1.26 3.48
CA VAL A 82 8.30 -0.01 3.08
C VAL A 82 7.53 -1.20 3.65
N LYS A 83 7.21 -1.18 4.94
CA LYS A 83 6.44 -2.26 5.57
C LYS A 83 5.03 -2.37 4.98
N LEU A 84 4.39 -1.25 4.66
CA LEU A 84 3.06 -1.24 4.05
C LEU A 84 3.09 -1.80 2.61
N ILE A 85 4.10 -1.43 1.82
CA ILE A 85 4.33 -1.98 0.47
C ILE A 85 4.49 -3.49 0.55
N ILE A 86 5.34 -3.99 1.45
CA ILE A 86 5.55 -5.43 1.66
C ILE A 86 4.25 -6.12 2.09
N ALA A 87 3.46 -5.47 2.95
CA ALA A 87 2.17 -6.00 3.40
C ALA A 87 1.15 -6.17 2.26
N TYR A 88 1.18 -5.31 1.24
CA TYR A 88 0.35 -5.47 0.05
C TYR A 88 0.95 -6.44 -0.99
N ILE A 89 2.27 -6.46 -1.18
CA ILE A 89 2.94 -7.30 -2.18
C ILE A 89 2.59 -8.78 -2.00
N ILE A 90 2.53 -9.28 -0.75
CA ILE A 90 2.15 -10.68 -0.51
C ILE A 90 0.76 -11.00 -1.09
N GLY A 91 -0.16 -10.01 -1.07
CA GLY A 91 -1.54 -10.03 -1.56
C GLY A 91 -1.73 -9.78 -3.06
N ILE A 92 -0.64 -9.63 -3.82
CA ILE A 92 -0.66 -9.23 -5.22
C ILE A 92 0.07 -10.28 -6.07
N LYS A 93 -0.55 -10.69 -7.19
CA LYS A 93 0.09 -11.58 -8.17
C LYS A 93 1.38 -10.92 -8.71
N PRO A 94 2.53 -11.62 -8.75
CA PRO A 94 3.80 -11.01 -9.11
C PRO A 94 3.83 -10.28 -10.45
N ILE A 95 3.06 -10.77 -11.43
CA ILE A 95 2.95 -10.18 -12.76
C ILE A 95 2.40 -8.74 -12.76
N ILE A 96 1.59 -8.36 -11.75
CA ILE A 96 0.99 -7.02 -11.64
C ILE A 96 1.63 -6.14 -10.55
N ILE A 97 2.65 -6.63 -9.84
CA ILE A 97 3.41 -5.80 -8.88
C ILE A 97 4.02 -4.54 -9.53
N PRO A 98 4.61 -4.60 -10.75
CA PRO A 98 5.12 -3.39 -11.40
C PRO A 98 4.03 -2.33 -11.63
N HIS A 99 2.81 -2.76 -11.96
CA HIS A 99 1.67 -1.87 -12.15
C HIS A 99 1.22 -1.24 -10.83
N PHE A 100 1.27 -1.99 -9.72
CA PHE A 100 1.04 -1.48 -8.38
C PHE A 100 2.06 -0.39 -7.98
N LEU A 101 3.34 -0.61 -8.24
CA LEU A 101 4.39 0.38 -7.96
C LEU A 101 4.25 1.62 -8.86
N LEU A 102 3.94 1.43 -10.14
CA LEU A 102 3.66 2.53 -11.06
C LEU A 102 2.48 3.38 -10.60
N LEU A 103 1.35 2.76 -10.25
CA LEU A 103 0.17 3.48 -9.78
C LEU A 103 0.45 4.22 -8.46
N THR A 104 1.21 3.60 -7.56
CA THR A 104 1.66 4.24 -6.31
C THR A 104 2.49 5.49 -6.61
N GLY A 105 3.41 5.41 -7.59
CA GLY A 105 4.20 6.54 -8.05
C GLY A 105 3.36 7.65 -8.68
N VAL A 106 2.38 7.30 -9.52
CA VAL A 106 1.48 8.27 -10.17
C VAL A 106 0.62 9.00 -9.12
N ILE A 107 -0.05 8.27 -8.23
CA ILE A 107 -0.87 8.88 -7.17
C ILE A 107 0.02 9.69 -6.22
N GLY A 108 1.21 9.19 -5.87
CA GLY A 108 2.17 9.90 -5.05
C GLY A 108 2.63 11.22 -5.69
N GLY A 109 2.88 11.21 -7.01
CA GLY A 109 3.18 12.41 -7.79
C GLY A 109 2.04 13.43 -7.76
N VAL A 110 0.79 12.99 -7.90
CA VAL A 110 -0.40 13.85 -7.77
C VAL A 110 -0.49 14.46 -6.37
N VAL A 111 -0.31 13.66 -5.31
CA VAL A 111 -0.32 14.14 -3.93
C VAL A 111 0.77 15.18 -3.69
N CYS A 112 1.99 14.91 -4.18
CA CYS A 112 3.12 15.83 -4.10
C CYS A 112 2.83 17.15 -4.82
N TYR A 113 2.27 17.08 -6.04
CA TYR A 113 1.88 18.25 -6.82
C TYR A 113 0.84 19.12 -6.11
N LEU A 114 -0.20 18.51 -5.53
CA LEU A 114 -1.23 19.22 -4.75
C LEU A 114 -0.64 19.90 -3.50
N LEU A 115 0.27 19.22 -2.80
CA LEU A 115 0.97 19.78 -1.65
C LEU A 115 1.85 20.98 -2.06
N LEU A 116 2.56 20.87 -3.19
CA LEU A 116 3.38 21.95 -3.74
C LEU A 116 2.53 23.17 -4.11
N LEU A 117 1.39 22.98 -4.77
CA LEU A 117 0.46 24.05 -5.10
C LEU A 117 -0.03 24.77 -3.84
N ASN A 118 -0.46 24.01 -2.83
CA ASN A 118 -0.95 24.56 -1.57
C ASN A 118 0.15 25.34 -0.83
N ALA A 119 1.39 24.83 -0.83
CA ALA A 119 2.54 25.52 -0.25
C ALA A 119 2.85 26.85 -0.96
N ARG A 120 2.82 26.87 -2.30
CA ARG A 120 3.02 28.09 -3.09
C ARG A 120 1.93 29.13 -2.83
N LEU A 121 0.67 28.71 -2.72
CA LEU A 121 -0.46 29.61 -2.45
C LEU A 121 -0.42 30.20 -1.04
N LYS A 122 0.02 29.42 -0.04
CA LYS A 122 0.02 29.87 1.36
C LYS A 122 1.22 30.77 1.72
N LYS A 123 2.24 30.90 0.86
CA LYS A 123 3.46 31.73 1.04
C LYS A 123 4.18 31.54 2.39
N ASN A 124 3.83 30.49 3.12
CA ASN A 124 4.25 30.16 4.47
C ASN A 124 4.47 28.65 4.51
N SER A 125 5.69 28.19 4.30
CA SER A 125 6.12 26.91 4.86
C SER A 125 7.64 26.79 4.85
N THR A 126 8.29 27.32 5.89
CA THR A 126 9.62 26.89 6.31
C THR A 126 9.59 25.54 7.06
N LYS A 127 8.41 24.93 7.23
CA LYS A 127 8.24 23.60 7.82
C LYS A 127 8.46 22.52 6.76
N GLU A 128 9.23 21.49 7.13
CA GLU A 128 9.38 20.27 6.36
C GLU A 128 7.99 19.66 6.10
N VAL A 129 7.59 19.61 4.83
CA VAL A 129 6.33 19.02 4.41
C VAL A 129 6.55 17.52 4.23
N THR A 130 6.06 16.72 5.16
CA THR A 130 6.01 15.27 5.01
C THR A 130 4.86 14.87 4.10
N ILE A 131 5.17 14.02 3.12
CA ILE A 131 4.21 13.53 2.13
C ILE A 131 3.49 12.31 2.72
N PRO A 132 2.15 12.27 2.73
CA PRO A 132 1.38 11.11 3.15
C PRO A 132 1.42 10.02 2.06
N TYR A 133 2.46 9.20 2.07
CA TYR A 133 2.63 8.09 1.13
C TYR A 133 1.76 6.87 1.45
N GLY A 134 1.17 6.80 2.64
CA GLY A 134 0.17 5.78 2.99
C GLY A 134 -1.06 5.83 2.08
N ILE A 135 -1.48 7.02 1.66
CA ILE A 135 -2.60 7.22 0.72
C ILE A 135 -2.33 6.53 -0.64
N PRO A 136 -1.28 6.91 -1.42
CA PRO A 136 -1.03 6.29 -2.71
C PRO A 136 -0.75 4.78 -2.63
N ILE A 137 -0.05 4.32 -1.58
CA ILE A 137 0.25 2.90 -1.38
C ILE A 137 -1.03 2.12 -1.10
N SER A 138 -1.89 2.61 -0.20
CA SER A 138 -3.12 1.90 0.18
C SER A 138 -4.13 1.84 -0.97
N ILE A 139 -4.35 2.94 -1.70
CA ILE A 139 -5.25 2.96 -2.87
C ILE A 139 -4.77 1.97 -3.93
N SER A 140 -3.49 2.03 -4.28
CA SER A 140 -2.91 1.12 -5.27
C SER A 140 -2.96 -0.33 -4.79
N GLY A 141 -2.65 -0.57 -3.51
CA GLY A 141 -2.69 -1.88 -2.89
C GLY A 141 -4.08 -2.51 -2.95
N PHE A 142 -5.14 -1.74 -2.68
CA PHE A 142 -6.51 -2.23 -2.84
C PHE A 142 -6.84 -2.60 -4.28
N VAL A 143 -6.53 -1.74 -5.24
CA VAL A 143 -6.83 -1.99 -6.66
C VAL A 143 -6.14 -3.27 -7.15
N PHE A 144 -4.84 -3.42 -6.87
CA PHE A 144 -4.10 -4.58 -7.38
C PHE A 144 -4.29 -5.85 -6.55
N SER A 145 -4.60 -5.74 -5.26
CA SER A 145 -4.99 -6.91 -4.46
C SER A 145 -6.32 -7.46 -4.95
N THR A 146 -7.30 -6.61 -5.25
CA THR A 146 -8.59 -7.05 -5.79
C THR A 146 -8.47 -7.62 -7.21
N LEU A 147 -7.68 -7.00 -8.08
CA LEU A 147 -7.37 -7.57 -9.42
C LEU A 147 -6.67 -8.93 -9.34
N SER A 148 -5.90 -9.18 -8.28
CA SER A 148 -5.22 -10.47 -8.08
C SER A 148 -6.17 -11.60 -7.70
N MET A 149 -7.35 -11.27 -7.15
CA MET A 149 -8.37 -12.22 -6.73
C MET A 149 -9.27 -12.70 -7.88
N ASN A 150 -9.24 -12.01 -9.01
CA ASN A 150 -9.88 -12.44 -10.26
C ASN A 150 -8.96 -13.39 -11.03
#